data_AF-J9ER24-F1
#
_entry.id   AF-J9ER24-F1
#
_cell.length_a   1.000
_cell.length_b   1.000
_cell.length_c   1.000
_cell.angle_alpha   90.00
_cell.angle_beta   90.00
_cell.angle_gamma   90.00
#
_symmetry.space_group_name_H-M   'P 1'
#
loop_
_entity.id
_entity.type
_entity.pdbx_description
1 polymer ?
#
loop_
_entity_poly.entity_id
_entity_poly.type
_entity_poly.pdbx_seq_one_letter_code
_entity_poly.pdbx_strand_id
1 'polypeptide(L)'
;MRSGMDDSNQPTTTTISTIAINAGKKATIVVALLKSVGYACLRIDEMQPRMLELGENVEETDALLATHEDLMHRLKIFISKEDQVEELLARADNLVIQQKEPDVHVYEAMAESLGTAWKELNRQLHMRGFLLTETKRFYELAQRHEEISSKVGNMLRITIQRPDINDLGNILLQIQQLIDELIDITASAVDSGADVITQIRVLGSMADNVENVQETAQACLLIEKTMLKV
;
A
#
# COMPACT_ATOMS: atom_id res chain seq x y z
N MET A 1 -29.41 -25.11 30.61
CA MET A 1 -30.38 -24.60 29.64
C MET A 1 -29.84 -23.32 29.03
N ARG A 2 -29.79 -23.28 27.68
CA ARG A 2 -29.54 -22.14 26.77
C ARG A 2 -28.13 -21.53 26.80
N SER A 3 -27.45 -21.31 25.68
CA SER A 3 -27.70 -21.64 24.27
C SER A 3 -26.36 -21.48 23.56
N GLY A 4 -25.92 -22.49 22.80
CA GLY A 4 -24.88 -22.30 21.81
C GLY A 4 -25.39 -21.34 20.75
N MET A 5 -24.58 -20.34 20.41
CA MET A 5 -24.80 -19.48 19.25
C MET A 5 -24.09 -20.16 18.08
N ASP A 6 -24.86 -20.51 17.04
CA ASP A 6 -24.39 -21.12 15.81
C ASP A 6 -23.32 -20.25 15.13
N ASP A 7 -22.09 -20.76 15.04
CA ASP A 7 -21.02 -20.28 14.14
C ASP A 7 -21.17 -20.85 12.71
N SER A 8 -22.31 -21.46 12.39
CA SER A 8 -22.45 -22.32 11.21
C SER A 8 -22.98 -21.64 9.94
N ASN A 9 -22.80 -20.32 9.77
CA ASN A 9 -23.34 -19.63 8.59
C ASN A 9 -22.39 -18.70 7.85
N GLN A 10 -21.07 -18.87 7.99
CA GLN A 10 -20.17 -18.34 6.96
C GLN A 10 -20.28 -19.22 5.71
N PRO A 11 -20.73 -18.68 4.57
CA PRO A 11 -20.80 -19.45 3.34
C PRO A 11 -19.40 -19.95 2.98
N THR A 12 -19.21 -21.27 2.92
CA THR A 12 -17.95 -21.87 2.50
C THR A 12 -17.67 -21.46 1.05
N THR A 13 -16.56 -20.77 0.83
CA THR A 13 -16.07 -20.40 -0.50
C THR A 13 -15.03 -21.40 -0.97
N THR A 14 -15.12 -21.82 -2.24
CA THR A 14 -14.11 -22.67 -2.88
C THR A 14 -13.37 -21.87 -3.95
N THR A 15 -12.04 -21.97 -3.99
CA THR A 15 -11.24 -21.41 -5.09
C THR A 15 -11.54 -22.18 -6.38
N ILE A 16 -12.04 -21.48 -7.40
CA ILE A 16 -12.40 -22.09 -8.69
C ILE A 16 -11.43 -21.74 -9.82
N SER A 17 -10.66 -20.67 -9.67
CA SER A 17 -9.62 -20.28 -10.63
C SER A 17 -8.58 -19.40 -9.96
N THR A 18 -7.37 -19.38 -10.52
CA THR A 18 -6.29 -18.50 -10.09
C THR A 18 -5.67 -17.87 -11.32
N ILE A 19 -5.52 -16.54 -11.30
CA ILE A 19 -4.88 -15.76 -12.34
C ILE A 19 -3.57 -15.22 -11.79
N ALA A 20 -2.46 -15.67 -12.34
CA ALA A 20 -1.13 -15.13 -12.01
C ALA A 20 -0.74 -14.10 -13.06
N ILE A 21 -0.50 -12.88 -12.62
CA ILE A 21 -0.09 -11.76 -13.46
C ILE A 21 1.35 -11.40 -13.09
N ASN A 22 2.25 -11.60 -14.04
CA ASN A 22 3.67 -11.31 -13.86
C ASN A 22 4.02 -9.97 -14.50
N ALA A 23 4.43 -9.01 -13.68
CA ALA A 23 4.98 -7.73 -14.11
C ALA A 23 6.52 -7.79 -14.11
N GLY A 24 7.06 -8.29 -15.23
CA GLY A 24 8.51 -8.46 -15.39
C GLY A 24 9.08 -9.52 -14.45
N LYS A 25 10.33 -9.32 -14.00
CA LYS A 25 11.03 -10.24 -13.06
C LYS A 25 10.89 -9.84 -11.58
N LYS A 26 10.30 -8.68 -11.31
CA LYS A 26 10.35 -8.03 -9.99
C LYS A 26 8.99 -7.90 -9.32
N ALA A 27 7.90 -8.09 -10.07
CA ALA A 27 6.56 -8.08 -9.50
C ALA A 27 5.67 -9.20 -10.02
N THR A 28 4.93 -9.81 -9.12
CA THR A 28 3.95 -10.85 -9.37
C THR A 28 2.75 -10.60 -8.49
N ILE A 29 1.55 -10.74 -9.05
CA ILE A 29 0.29 -10.76 -8.31
C ILE A 29 -0.50 -11.99 -8.72
N VAL A 30 -0.93 -12.76 -7.73
CA VAL A 30 -1.75 -13.95 -7.90
C VAL A 30 -3.12 -13.64 -7.32
N VAL A 31 -4.14 -13.68 -8.18
CA VAL A 31 -5.52 -13.38 -7.82
C VAL A 31 -6.33 -14.66 -7.88
N ALA A 32 -6.93 -15.04 -6.76
CA ALA A 32 -7.85 -16.17 -6.66
C ALA A 32 -9.30 -15.71 -6.91
N LEU A 33 -10.01 -16.45 -7.76
CA LEU A 33 -11.46 -16.36 -7.91
C LEU A 33 -12.11 -17.37 -6.97
N LEU A 34 -12.80 -16.86 -5.96
CA LEU A 34 -13.54 -17.62 -4.97
C LEU A 34 -15.02 -17.67 -5.37
N LYS A 35 -15.65 -18.84 -5.29
CA LYS A 35 -17.08 -19.02 -5.54
C LYS A 35 -17.80 -19.58 -4.32
N SER A 36 -19.00 -19.05 -4.06
CA SER A 36 -20.01 -19.68 -3.22
C SER A 36 -21.37 -19.68 -3.94
N VAL A 37 -22.44 -20.16 -3.28
CA VAL A 37 -23.79 -20.21 -3.87
C VAL A 37 -24.27 -18.79 -4.16
N GLY A 38 -24.29 -18.41 -5.45
CA GLY A 38 -24.73 -17.09 -5.92
C GLY A 38 -23.74 -15.94 -5.68
N TYR A 39 -22.49 -16.22 -5.33
CA TYR A 39 -21.49 -15.18 -5.04
C TYR A 39 -20.11 -15.53 -5.61
N ALA A 40 -19.42 -14.52 -6.13
CA ALA A 40 -18.04 -14.63 -6.60
C ALA A 40 -17.20 -13.45 -6.08
N CYS A 41 -16.00 -13.74 -5.58
CA CYS A 41 -15.08 -12.74 -5.04
C CYS A 41 -13.67 -12.95 -5.60
N LEU A 42 -12.92 -11.85 -5.75
CA LEU A 42 -11.52 -11.85 -6.10
C LEU A 42 -10.69 -11.51 -4.88
N ARG A 43 -9.68 -12.31 -4.62
CA ARG A 43 -8.74 -12.10 -3.50
C ARG A 43 -7.32 -12.15 -4.02
N ILE A 44 -6.47 -11.26 -3.51
CA ILE A 44 -5.02 -11.39 -3.67
C ILE A 44 -4.58 -12.57 -2.81
N ASP A 45 -4.15 -13.64 -3.46
CA ASP A 45 -3.63 -14.84 -2.79
C ASP A 45 -2.14 -14.68 -2.51
N GLU A 46 -1.39 -14.14 -3.48
CA GLU A 46 0.03 -13.80 -3.33
C GLU A 46 0.35 -12.48 -4.03
N MET A 47 1.25 -11.68 -3.47
CA MET A 47 1.78 -10.48 -4.11
C MET A 47 3.24 -10.27 -3.73
N GLN A 48 4.08 -10.05 -4.74
CA GLN A 48 5.47 -9.63 -4.58
C GLN A 48 5.69 -8.39 -5.46
N PRO A 49 6.25 -7.28 -4.94
CA PRO A 49 6.43 -6.95 -3.52
C PRO A 49 5.10 -6.95 -2.77
N ARG A 50 5.13 -7.17 -1.45
CA ARG A 50 3.90 -7.31 -0.65
C ARG A 50 3.08 -6.03 -0.65
N MET A 51 1.80 -6.17 -0.27
CA MET A 51 0.85 -5.06 -0.30
C MET A 51 1.30 -3.86 0.55
N LEU A 52 1.85 -4.16 1.73
CA LEU A 52 2.36 -3.18 2.70
C LEU A 52 3.89 -3.17 2.79
N GLU A 53 4.58 -3.65 1.74
CA GLU A 53 6.03 -3.50 1.62
C GLU A 53 6.35 -2.08 1.14
N LEU A 54 7.04 -1.32 1.99
CA LEU A 54 7.26 0.12 1.83
C LEU A 54 8.70 0.50 1.49
N GLY A 55 9.68 -0.35 1.80
CA GLY A 55 11.11 0.00 1.76
C GLY A 55 11.53 0.81 3.00
N GLU A 56 12.84 0.86 3.29
CA GLU A 56 13.36 1.51 4.51
C GLU A 56 13.91 2.93 4.27
N ASN A 57 13.98 3.38 3.01
CA ASN A 57 14.56 4.65 2.59
C ASN A 57 13.95 5.13 1.26
N VAL A 58 14.36 6.33 0.81
CA VAL A 58 13.87 6.97 -0.42
C VAL A 58 14.12 6.07 -1.63
N GLU A 59 15.31 5.47 -1.75
CA GLU A 59 15.71 4.67 -2.91
C GLU A 59 14.92 3.37 -3.02
N GLU A 60 14.73 2.66 -1.91
CA GLU A 60 13.94 1.44 -1.85
C GLU A 60 12.46 1.71 -2.13
N THR A 61 11.91 2.77 -1.54
CA THR A 61 10.51 3.16 -1.75
C THR A 61 10.27 3.56 -3.21
N ASP A 62 11.19 4.31 -3.82
CA ASP A 62 11.12 4.72 -5.23
C ASP A 62 11.19 3.50 -6.16
N ALA A 63 12.05 2.52 -5.85
CA ALA A 63 12.11 1.27 -6.60
C ALA A 63 10.82 0.45 -6.49
N LEU A 64 10.20 0.42 -5.32
CA LEU A 64 8.90 -0.23 -5.09
C LEU A 64 7.78 0.49 -5.84
N LEU A 65 7.79 1.83 -5.86
CA LEU A 65 6.83 2.65 -6.59
C LEU A 65 6.93 2.42 -8.10
N ALA A 66 8.14 2.50 -8.67
CA ALA A 66 8.36 2.25 -10.09
C ALA A 66 7.94 0.83 -10.51
N THR A 67 8.23 -0.16 -9.65
CA THR A 67 7.80 -1.55 -9.86
C THR A 67 6.27 -1.67 -9.83
N HIS A 68 5.61 -0.95 -8.92
CA HIS A 68 4.15 -0.94 -8.81
C HIS A 68 3.49 -0.25 -10.00
N GLU A 69 4.03 0.87 -10.47
CA GLU A 69 3.52 1.58 -11.65
C GLU A 69 3.63 0.73 -12.92
N ASP A 70 4.74 0.00 -13.11
CA ASP A 70 4.87 -0.98 -14.21
C ASP A 70 3.83 -2.11 -14.10
N LEU A 71 3.59 -2.63 -12.89
CA LEU A 71 2.54 -3.61 -12.64
C LEU A 71 1.14 -3.05 -12.99
N MET A 72 0.83 -1.83 -12.55
CA MET A 72 -0.45 -1.17 -12.86
C MET A 72 -0.60 -0.92 -14.36
N HIS A 73 0.46 -0.51 -15.04
CA HIS A 73 0.46 -0.31 -16.48
C HIS A 73 0.21 -1.62 -17.23
N ARG A 74 0.87 -2.71 -16.83
CA ARG A 74 0.68 -4.04 -17.41
C ARG A 74 -0.70 -4.61 -17.11
N LEU A 75 -1.22 -4.43 -15.90
CA LEU A 75 -2.60 -4.80 -15.55
C LEU A 75 -3.58 -4.07 -16.46
N LYS A 76 -3.44 -2.76 -16.61
CA LYS A 76 -4.26 -1.97 -17.53
C LYS A 76 -4.17 -2.45 -18.97
N ILE A 77 -2.96 -2.76 -19.45
CA ILE A 77 -2.74 -3.32 -20.80
C ILE A 77 -3.39 -4.69 -20.92
N PHE A 78 -3.22 -5.58 -19.94
CA PHE A 78 -3.80 -6.91 -19.89
C PHE A 78 -5.32 -6.82 -20.00
N ILE A 79 -5.96 -6.01 -19.16
CA ILE A 79 -7.42 -5.76 -19.19
C ILE A 79 -7.86 -5.12 -20.52
N SER A 80 -7.03 -4.28 -21.15
CA SER A 80 -7.39 -3.62 -22.42
C SER A 80 -7.19 -4.48 -23.66
N LYS A 81 -6.26 -5.44 -23.61
CA LYS A 81 -5.93 -6.35 -24.71
C LYS A 81 -6.75 -7.63 -24.63
N GLU A 82 -7.04 -8.04 -23.42
CA GLU A 82 -7.98 -9.07 -23.15
C GLU A 82 -9.33 -8.39 -22.90
N ASP A 83 -10.22 -8.42 -23.89
CA ASP A 83 -11.68 -8.38 -23.64
C ASP A 83 -12.14 -9.45 -22.61
N GLN A 84 -11.23 -10.10 -21.84
CA GLN A 84 -11.41 -11.13 -20.84
C GLN A 84 -11.89 -10.68 -19.48
N VAL A 85 -12.12 -9.41 -19.16
CA VAL A 85 -13.10 -9.17 -18.06
C VAL A 85 -14.49 -9.53 -18.60
N GLU A 86 -14.81 -9.12 -19.83
CA GLU A 86 -16.01 -9.55 -20.56
C GLU A 86 -15.95 -11.04 -20.98
N GLU A 87 -14.79 -11.63 -21.24
CA GLU A 87 -14.61 -13.05 -21.59
C GLU A 87 -14.44 -13.96 -20.35
N LEU A 88 -13.98 -13.48 -19.19
CA LEU A 88 -14.06 -14.17 -17.90
C LEU A 88 -15.49 -14.12 -17.38
N LEU A 89 -16.18 -12.99 -17.56
CA LEU A 89 -17.63 -12.89 -17.42
C LEU A 89 -18.31 -13.81 -18.45
N ALA A 90 -17.90 -13.85 -19.71
CA ALA A 90 -18.48 -14.73 -20.73
C ALA A 90 -18.07 -16.21 -20.57
N ARG A 91 -16.95 -16.53 -19.93
CA ARG A 91 -16.58 -17.91 -19.54
C ARG A 91 -17.35 -18.35 -18.31
N ALA A 92 -17.65 -17.43 -17.38
CA ALA A 92 -18.67 -17.63 -16.38
C ALA A 92 -20.06 -17.81 -17.02
N ASP A 93 -20.38 -17.06 -18.09
CA ASP A 93 -21.60 -17.25 -18.90
C ASP A 93 -21.59 -18.57 -19.68
N ASN A 94 -20.45 -19.08 -20.15
CA ASN A 94 -20.39 -20.38 -20.82
C ASN A 94 -20.54 -21.55 -19.83
N LEU A 95 -20.21 -21.35 -18.55
CA LEU A 95 -20.60 -22.28 -17.47
C LEU A 95 -22.13 -22.27 -17.21
N VAL A 96 -22.87 -21.23 -17.64
CA VAL A 96 -24.36 -21.17 -17.65
C VAL A 96 -24.93 -22.19 -18.63
N ILE A 97 -24.28 -22.41 -19.78
CA ILE A 97 -24.83 -23.25 -20.85
C ILE A 97 -24.67 -24.75 -20.55
N GLN A 98 -23.65 -25.13 -19.78
CA GLN A 98 -23.37 -26.55 -19.48
C GLN A 98 -24.08 -27.10 -18.24
N GLN A 99 -24.73 -26.26 -17.42
CA GLN A 99 -25.52 -26.72 -16.28
C GLN A 99 -27.00 -26.88 -16.65
N LYS A 100 -27.56 -28.01 -16.25
CA LYS A 100 -28.85 -28.53 -16.75
C LYS A 100 -30.09 -27.77 -16.27
N GLU A 101 -29.94 -26.70 -15.50
CA GLU A 101 -30.97 -25.72 -15.11
C GLU A 101 -30.32 -24.65 -14.22
N PRO A 102 -29.80 -23.54 -14.78
CA PRO A 102 -29.27 -22.42 -14.00
C PRO A 102 -30.36 -21.34 -13.83
N ASP A 103 -30.65 -20.98 -12.58
CA ASP A 103 -31.53 -19.84 -12.27
C ASP A 103 -30.82 -18.55 -12.73
N VAL A 104 -31.25 -17.97 -13.85
CA VAL A 104 -30.62 -16.83 -14.53
C VAL A 104 -30.31 -15.67 -13.56
N HIS A 105 -31.16 -15.47 -12.56
CA HIS A 105 -30.99 -14.45 -11.51
C HIS A 105 -29.76 -14.68 -10.63
N VAL A 106 -29.39 -15.94 -10.36
CA VAL A 106 -28.21 -16.27 -9.55
C VAL A 106 -26.92 -15.94 -10.30
N TYR A 107 -26.91 -16.06 -11.63
CA TYR A 107 -25.74 -15.80 -12.46
C TYR A 107 -25.54 -14.30 -12.75
N GLU A 108 -26.64 -13.56 -12.97
CA GLU A 108 -26.59 -12.10 -13.08
C GLU A 108 -26.03 -11.48 -11.78
N ALA A 109 -26.48 -11.95 -10.62
CA ALA A 109 -25.93 -11.55 -9.32
C ALA A 109 -24.44 -11.92 -9.16
N MET A 110 -24.00 -13.06 -9.70
CA MET A 110 -22.58 -13.45 -9.68
C MET A 110 -21.71 -12.55 -10.57
N ALA A 111 -22.18 -12.16 -11.75
CA ALA A 111 -21.48 -11.24 -12.64
C ALA A 111 -21.32 -9.84 -12.01
N GLU A 112 -22.39 -9.33 -11.39
CA GLU A 112 -22.36 -8.06 -10.65
C GLU A 112 -21.38 -8.12 -9.46
N SER A 113 -21.39 -9.23 -8.72
CA SER A 113 -20.45 -9.49 -7.62
C SER A 113 -19.00 -9.49 -8.09
N LEU A 114 -18.70 -10.14 -9.23
CA LEU A 114 -17.36 -10.18 -9.80
C LEU A 114 -16.88 -8.79 -10.26
N GLY A 115 -17.74 -8.03 -10.93
CA GLY A 115 -17.44 -6.65 -11.33
C GLY A 115 -17.16 -5.74 -10.13
N THR A 116 -17.88 -5.94 -9.03
CA THR A 116 -17.65 -5.23 -7.77
C THR A 116 -16.32 -5.63 -7.12
N ALA A 117 -16.04 -6.93 -7.03
CA ALA A 117 -14.77 -7.45 -6.50
C ALA A 117 -13.56 -6.95 -7.31
N TRP A 118 -13.69 -6.86 -8.64
CA TRP A 118 -12.65 -6.32 -9.51
C TRP A 118 -12.38 -4.83 -9.23
N LYS A 119 -13.45 -4.01 -9.11
CA LYS A 119 -13.32 -2.59 -8.75
C LYS A 119 -12.63 -2.41 -7.40
N GLU A 120 -12.95 -3.26 -6.43
CA GLU A 120 -12.35 -3.24 -5.10
C GLU A 120 -10.86 -3.60 -5.13
N LEU A 121 -10.48 -4.67 -5.84
CA LEU A 121 -9.08 -5.03 -6.07
C LEU A 121 -8.31 -3.87 -6.72
N ASN A 122 -8.90 -3.26 -7.75
CA ASN A 122 -8.28 -2.14 -8.43
C ASN A 122 -8.11 -0.93 -7.48
N ARG A 123 -9.09 -0.67 -6.61
CA ARG A 123 -9.02 0.38 -5.58
C ARG A 123 -7.86 0.12 -4.60
N GLN A 124 -7.72 -1.11 -4.12
CA GLN A 124 -6.62 -1.54 -3.26
C GLN A 124 -5.25 -1.24 -3.90
N LEU A 125 -5.08 -1.60 -5.18
CA LEU A 125 -3.83 -1.37 -5.89
C LEU A 125 -3.54 0.14 -6.09
N HIS A 126 -4.53 0.94 -6.47
CA HIS A 126 -4.35 2.40 -6.57
C HIS A 126 -3.97 3.02 -5.22
N MET A 127 -4.58 2.57 -4.13
CA MET A 127 -4.21 3.01 -2.79
C MET A 127 -2.77 2.65 -2.43
N ARG A 128 -2.28 1.47 -2.81
CA ARG A 128 -0.87 1.10 -2.62
C ARG A 128 0.07 2.06 -3.36
N GLY A 129 -0.27 2.45 -4.59
CA GLY A 129 0.50 3.45 -5.34
C GLY A 129 0.56 4.81 -4.64
N PHE A 130 -0.57 5.26 -4.08
CA PHE A 130 -0.63 6.49 -3.29
C PHE A 130 0.19 6.38 -2.00
N LEU A 131 0.07 5.26 -1.28
CA LEU A 131 0.84 4.97 -0.08
C LEU A 131 2.35 5.02 -0.32
N LEU A 132 2.84 4.43 -1.41
CA LEU A 132 4.26 4.47 -1.75
C LEU A 132 4.74 5.88 -2.11
N THR A 133 3.90 6.67 -2.78
CA THR A 133 4.20 8.08 -3.08
C THR A 133 4.37 8.90 -1.80
N GLU A 134 3.42 8.78 -0.86
CA GLU A 134 3.48 9.51 0.41
C GLU A 134 4.60 8.99 1.32
N THR A 135 4.89 7.69 1.28
CA THR A 135 6.03 7.10 2.02
C THR A 135 7.36 7.66 1.52
N LYS A 136 7.53 7.79 0.20
CA LYS A 136 8.74 8.38 -0.39
C LYS A 136 8.92 9.81 0.09
N ARG A 137 7.85 10.61 0.04
CA ARG A 137 7.84 12.00 0.53
C ARG A 137 8.22 12.07 2.01
N PHE A 138 7.68 11.18 2.84
CA PHE A 138 8.04 11.07 4.24
C PHE A 138 9.55 10.83 4.43
N TYR A 139 10.14 9.89 3.70
CA TYR A 139 11.58 9.62 3.78
C TYR A 139 12.44 10.79 3.29
N GLU A 140 12.01 11.52 2.24
CA GLU A 140 12.70 12.74 1.78
C GLU A 140 12.70 13.82 2.87
N LEU A 141 11.58 13.98 3.60
CA LEU A 141 11.50 14.90 4.74
C LEU A 141 12.41 14.46 5.90
N ALA A 142 12.41 13.18 6.24
CA ALA A 142 13.27 12.63 7.29
C ALA A 142 14.77 12.79 6.95
N GLN A 143 15.15 12.55 5.69
CA GLN A 143 16.53 12.77 5.23
C GLN A 143 16.92 14.25 5.34
N ARG A 144 16.04 15.16 4.90
CA ARG A 144 16.30 16.60 5.00
C ARG A 144 16.43 17.06 6.46
N HIS A 145 15.61 16.50 7.35
CA HIS A 145 15.72 16.74 8.79
C HIS A 145 17.11 16.36 9.32
N GLU A 146 17.60 15.18 8.96
CA GLU A 146 18.94 14.71 9.38
C GLU A 146 20.06 15.61 8.84
N GLU A 147 19.97 16.04 7.58
CA GLU A 147 20.94 16.94 6.96
C GLU A 147 21.01 18.29 7.67
N ILE A 148 19.85 18.90 7.98
CA ILE A 148 19.78 20.19 8.67
C ILE A 148 20.27 20.04 10.12
N SER A 149 19.82 19.00 10.83
CA SER A 149 20.26 18.68 12.19
C SER A 149 21.79 18.56 12.29
N SER A 150 22.39 17.84 11.34
CA SER A 150 23.85 17.68 11.26
C SER A 150 24.55 19.02 10.98
N LYS A 151 24.02 19.84 10.07
CA LYS A 151 24.56 21.19 9.79
C LYS A 151 24.51 22.08 11.03
N VAL A 152 23.38 22.16 11.73
CA VAL A 152 23.21 22.93 12.97
C VAL A 152 24.22 22.46 14.03
N GLY A 153 24.32 21.14 14.26
CA GLY A 153 25.26 20.56 15.22
C GLY A 153 26.73 20.90 14.90
N ASN A 154 27.12 20.83 13.63
CA ASN A 154 28.47 21.17 13.18
C ASN A 154 28.78 22.66 13.38
N MET A 155 27.86 23.56 13.05
CA MET A 155 28.04 25.00 13.25
C MET A 155 28.14 25.38 14.72
N LEU A 156 27.28 24.82 15.58
CA LEU A 156 27.34 25.02 17.02
C LEU A 156 28.69 24.56 17.58
N ARG A 157 29.15 23.38 17.17
CA ARG A 157 30.45 22.84 17.59
C ARG A 157 31.61 23.75 17.18
N ILE A 158 31.64 24.24 15.94
CA ILE A 158 32.69 25.17 15.46
C ILE A 158 32.67 26.47 16.28
N THR A 159 31.49 27.00 16.56
CA THR A 159 31.30 28.24 17.33
C THR A 159 31.82 28.12 18.75
N ILE A 160 31.51 27.00 19.43
CA ILE A 160 31.98 26.72 20.80
C ILE A 160 33.50 26.56 20.86
N GLN A 161 34.11 25.94 19.83
CA GLN A 161 35.54 25.63 19.81
C GLN A 161 36.43 26.82 19.43
N ARG A 162 35.87 27.91 18.90
CA ARG A 162 36.61 29.10 18.46
C ARG A 162 35.94 30.38 18.98
N PRO A 163 36.23 30.80 20.22
CA PRO A 163 35.61 32.00 20.80
C PRO A 163 36.05 33.33 20.13
N ASP A 164 37.18 33.36 19.42
CA ASP A 164 37.70 34.56 18.70
C ASP A 164 37.15 34.72 17.27
N ILE A 165 35.97 34.17 16.94
CA ILE A 165 35.40 34.32 15.59
C ILE A 165 34.88 35.76 15.40
N ASN A 166 35.51 36.52 14.50
CA ASN A 166 35.15 37.88 14.10
C ASN A 166 33.79 38.01 13.36
N ASP A 167 32.98 36.96 13.32
CA ASP A 167 31.71 36.88 12.57
C ASP A 167 30.58 36.18 13.36
N LEU A 168 30.69 36.14 14.70
CA LEU A 168 29.75 35.44 15.58
C LEU A 168 28.28 35.82 15.32
N GLY A 169 27.99 37.10 15.07
CA GLY A 169 26.64 37.57 14.78
C GLY A 169 26.04 36.96 13.49
N ASN A 170 26.85 36.84 12.44
CA ASN A 170 26.43 36.24 11.17
C ASN A 170 26.22 34.73 11.32
N ILE A 171 27.07 34.05 12.09
CA ILE A 171 26.95 32.61 12.36
C ILE A 171 25.68 32.32 13.18
N LEU A 172 25.41 33.11 14.23
CA LEU A 172 24.20 32.95 15.04
C LEU A 172 22.93 33.17 14.21
N LEU A 173 22.94 34.13 13.27
CA LEU A 173 21.82 34.34 12.35
C LEU A 173 21.60 33.12 11.45
N GLN A 174 22.67 32.53 10.90
CA GLN A 174 22.57 31.31 10.07
C GLN A 174 22.07 30.11 10.88
N ILE A 175 22.54 29.95 12.12
CA ILE A 175 22.04 28.90 13.02
C ILE A 175 20.54 29.10 13.30
N GLN A 176 20.10 30.33 13.55
CA GLN A 176 18.68 30.61 13.78
C GLN A 176 17.83 30.24 12.56
N GLN A 177 18.26 30.64 11.35
CA GLN A 177 17.55 30.30 10.11
C GLN A 177 17.42 28.78 9.90
N LEU A 178 18.48 28.03 10.22
CA LEU A 178 18.45 26.59 10.11
C LEU A 178 17.61 25.92 11.19
N ILE A 179 17.53 26.51 12.39
CA ILE A 179 16.62 26.03 13.44
C ILE A 179 15.17 26.24 13.01
N ASP A 180 14.84 27.40 12.44
CA ASP A 180 13.49 27.69 11.93
C ASP A 180 13.13 26.69 10.82
N GLU A 181 14.05 26.45 9.87
CA GLU A 181 13.86 25.43 8.83
C GLU A 181 13.73 24.02 9.42
N LEU A 182 14.53 23.69 10.45
CA LEU A 182 14.47 22.38 11.11
C LEU A 182 13.09 22.14 11.73
N ILE A 183 12.54 23.14 12.42
CA ILE A 183 11.21 23.07 13.05
C ILE A 183 10.13 22.79 11.99
N ASP A 184 10.16 23.52 10.88
CA ASP A 184 9.20 23.35 9.79
C ASP A 184 9.27 21.95 9.15
N ILE A 185 10.50 21.43 8.94
CA ILE A 185 10.72 20.09 8.39
C ILE A 185 10.32 19.01 9.39
N THR A 186 10.64 19.15 10.68
CA THR A 186 10.20 18.22 11.74
C THR A 186 8.67 18.13 11.77
N ALA A 187 7.97 19.27 11.76
CA ALA A 187 6.51 19.29 11.74
C ALA A 187 5.96 18.59 10.48
N SER A 188 6.48 18.93 9.30
CA SER A 188 6.06 18.33 8.03
C SER A 188 6.30 16.81 7.98
N ALA A 189 7.43 16.35 8.51
CA ALA A 189 7.79 14.93 8.55
C ALA A 189 6.88 14.14 9.51
N VAL A 190 6.56 14.71 10.67
CA VAL A 190 5.65 14.07 11.65
C VAL A 190 4.23 13.98 11.10
N ASP A 191 3.72 15.05 10.49
CA ASP A 191 2.40 15.06 9.85
C ASP A 191 2.35 14.04 8.69
N SER A 192 3.36 14.04 7.83
CA SER A 192 3.47 13.08 6.73
C SER A 192 3.54 11.63 7.23
N GLY A 193 4.29 11.36 8.30
CA GLY A 193 4.36 10.03 8.91
C GLY A 193 3.01 9.56 9.47
N ALA A 194 2.24 10.46 10.10
CA ALA A 194 0.91 10.16 10.61
C ALA A 194 -0.09 9.85 9.47
N ASP A 195 -0.01 10.57 8.35
CA ASP A 195 -0.80 10.31 7.15
C ASP A 195 -0.47 8.95 6.54
N VAL A 196 0.82 8.61 6.43
CA VAL A 196 1.28 7.30 5.94
C VAL A 196 0.75 6.17 6.85
N ILE A 197 0.87 6.30 8.18
CA ILE A 197 0.32 5.31 9.13
C ILE A 197 -1.19 5.14 8.96
N THR A 198 -1.92 6.23 8.75
CA THR A 198 -3.36 6.18 8.50
C THR A 198 -3.66 5.38 7.24
N GLN A 199 -2.92 5.63 6.15
CA GLN A 199 -3.09 4.90 4.90
C GLN A 199 -2.74 3.41 5.02
N ILE A 200 -1.67 3.07 5.76
CA ILE A 200 -1.31 1.68 6.08
C ILE A 200 -2.49 0.98 6.77
N ARG A 201 -3.12 1.62 7.76
CA ARG A 201 -4.26 1.03 8.49
C ARG A 201 -5.49 0.88 7.61
N VAL A 202 -5.81 1.88 6.78
CA VAL A 202 -6.95 1.80 5.86
C VAL A 202 -6.71 0.65 4.87
N LEU A 203 -5.52 0.57 4.26
CA LEU A 203 -5.22 -0.48 3.31
C LEU A 203 -5.13 -1.87 3.96
N GLY A 204 -4.54 -1.96 5.15
CA GLY A 204 -4.50 -3.18 5.96
C GLY A 204 -5.87 -3.70 6.38
N SER A 205 -6.84 -2.81 6.61
CA SER A 205 -8.22 -3.21 6.94
C SER A 205 -9.02 -3.79 5.76
N MET A 206 -8.53 -3.60 4.53
CA MET A 206 -9.25 -3.97 3.30
C MET A 206 -8.93 -5.36 2.77
N ALA A 207 -7.87 -6.01 3.25
CA ALA A 207 -7.51 -7.35 2.81
C ALA A 207 -7.93 -8.40 3.86
N ASP A 208 -8.82 -9.31 3.46
CA ASP A 208 -9.45 -10.38 4.25
C ASP A 208 -8.48 -11.52 4.67
N ASN A 209 -7.20 -11.22 4.95
CA ASN A 209 -6.18 -12.22 5.31
C ASN A 209 -5.64 -11.97 6.73
N VAL A 210 -5.52 -13.01 7.55
CA VAL A 210 -5.03 -12.94 8.94
C VAL A 210 -3.55 -12.52 9.01
N GLU A 211 -2.74 -12.87 8.01
CA GLU A 211 -1.33 -12.43 7.88
C GLU A 211 -1.19 -10.89 7.78
N ASN A 212 -2.27 -10.22 7.40
CA ASN A 212 -2.29 -8.78 7.15
C ASN A 212 -2.21 -7.93 8.43
N VAL A 213 -2.66 -8.44 9.58
CA VAL A 213 -2.57 -7.70 10.86
C VAL A 213 -1.11 -7.52 11.27
N GLN A 214 -0.30 -8.57 11.12
CA GLN A 214 1.12 -8.50 11.42
C GLN A 214 1.85 -7.60 10.43
N GLU A 215 1.55 -7.69 9.13
CA GLU A 215 2.14 -6.81 8.11
C GLU A 215 1.78 -5.35 8.33
N THR A 216 0.52 -5.05 8.67
CA THR A 216 0.07 -3.70 9.03
C THR A 216 0.85 -3.15 10.21
N ALA A 217 1.02 -3.96 11.27
CA ALA A 217 1.78 -3.56 12.44
C ALA A 217 3.26 -3.33 12.10
N GLN A 218 3.88 -4.20 11.32
CA GLN A 218 5.28 -4.06 10.89
C GLN A 218 5.50 -2.81 10.03
N ALA A 219 4.60 -2.54 9.08
CA ALA A 219 4.66 -1.34 8.25
C ALA A 219 4.48 -0.06 9.10
N CYS A 220 3.56 -0.05 10.07
CA CYS A 220 3.42 1.08 10.99
C CYS A 220 4.69 1.29 11.82
N LEU A 221 5.25 0.22 12.39
CA LEU A 221 6.48 0.28 13.19
C LEU A 221 7.68 0.82 12.41
N LEU A 222 7.76 0.53 11.11
CA LEU A 222 8.82 1.04 10.24
C LEU A 222 8.78 2.57 10.14
N ILE A 223 7.58 3.13 9.94
CA ILE A 223 7.35 4.58 9.87
C ILE A 223 7.58 5.21 11.24
N GLU A 224 7.01 4.64 12.30
CA GLU A 224 7.18 5.12 13.68
C GLU A 224 8.66 5.17 14.10
N LYS A 225 9.44 4.14 13.76
CA LYS A 225 10.89 4.11 14.05
C LYS A 225 11.65 5.24 13.36
N THR A 226 11.21 5.64 12.18
CA THR A 226 11.82 6.76 11.45
C THR A 226 11.36 8.09 12.05
N MET A 227 10.07 8.22 12.40
CA MET A 227 9.54 9.39 13.10
C MET A 227 10.25 9.65 14.43
N LEU A 228 10.63 8.62 15.19
CA LEU A 228 11.38 8.78 16.45
C LEU A 228 12.80 9.35 16.28
N LYS A 229 13.34 9.35 15.06
CA LYS A 229 14.64 9.95 14.74
C LYS A 229 14.52 11.39 14.25
N VAL A 230 13.30 11.82 13.95
CA VAL A 230 12.94 13.19 13.58
C VAL A 230 12.54 13.94 14.84
#